data_AF-A0A9E3BNR6-F1
#
_entry.id   AF-A0A9E3BNR6-F1
#
_cell.length_a   1.000
_cell.length_b   1.000
_cell.length_c   1.000
_cell.angle_alpha   90.00
_cell.angle_beta   90.00
_cell.angle_gamma   90.00
#
_symmetry.space_group_name_H-M   'P 1'
#
loop_
_entity.id
_entity.type
_entity.pdbx_description
1 polymer ?
#
loop_
_entity_poly.entity_id
_entity_poly.type
_entity_poly.pdbx_seq_one_letter_code
_entity_poly.pdbx_strand_id
1 'polypeptide(L)'
;MAREAAGQYVVDVVDGLRDEPGSTLPRTVDPEEYVRYVVGRAQEDGVGTPTELRAWTTVPPSEYNTDPRVQAFLSSAVEGVSNYHARIDDQRVVLARFLESRPESLEFDGVGMSGELYFREGEDSYAVLSDDEALQIAVDRVAWGLHREDPSILLQYTSLPDGALDILVGAQKRPEDEANQVLAGMVDVAALAEDTLRQNGYGWLVADPQYGDVNEQRFGDRVIVRFRTPEESLEDEE
;
A
#
# COMPACT_ATOMS: atom_id res chain seq x y z
N MET A 1 14.34 12.37 -20.34
CA MET A 1 13.92 13.06 -19.11
C MET A 1 12.62 12.50 -18.53
N ALA A 2 11.41 12.96 -18.84
CA ALA A 2 10.18 12.40 -18.21
C ALA A 2 9.94 10.90 -18.48
N ARG A 3 10.35 10.40 -19.66
CA ARG A 3 10.23 8.99 -20.07
C ARG A 3 11.32 8.08 -19.47
N GLU A 4 12.54 8.60 -19.31
CA GLU A 4 13.60 7.91 -18.56
C GLU A 4 13.27 7.86 -17.07
N ALA A 5 12.65 8.91 -16.52
CA ALA A 5 12.22 8.97 -15.13
C ALA A 5 11.10 7.98 -14.81
N ALA A 6 10.17 7.72 -15.74
CA ALA A 6 9.16 6.68 -15.56
C ALA A 6 9.73 5.27 -15.70
N GLY A 7 10.73 5.08 -16.56
CA GLY A 7 11.52 3.85 -16.59
C GLY A 7 12.25 3.62 -15.26
N GLN A 8 12.89 4.67 -14.73
CA GLN A 8 13.58 4.64 -13.45
C GLN A 8 12.63 4.38 -12.28
N TYR A 9 11.47 5.04 -12.22
CA TYR A 9 10.48 4.84 -11.15
C TYR A 9 9.95 3.41 -11.11
N VAL A 10 9.66 2.80 -12.26
CA VAL A 10 9.24 1.39 -12.31
C VAL A 10 10.39 0.47 -11.91
N VAL A 11 11.63 0.78 -12.29
CA VAL A 11 12.83 0.06 -11.80
C VAL A 11 12.97 0.20 -10.29
N ASP A 12 12.76 1.40 -9.72
CA ASP A 12 12.85 1.67 -8.29
C ASP A 12 11.73 0.96 -7.50
N VAL A 13 10.51 0.87 -8.06
CA VAL A 13 9.39 0.10 -7.49
C VAL A 13 9.67 -1.40 -7.55
N VAL A 14 10.22 -1.91 -8.65
CA VAL A 14 10.61 -3.32 -8.78
C VAL A 14 11.80 -3.64 -7.86
N ASP A 15 12.74 -2.71 -7.68
CA ASP A 15 13.85 -2.83 -6.73
C ASP A 15 13.36 -2.79 -5.28
N GLY A 16 12.34 -1.99 -4.96
CA GLY A 16 11.68 -1.99 -3.65
C GLY A 16 11.00 -3.32 -3.33
N LEU A 17 10.26 -3.88 -4.29
CA LEU A 17 9.64 -5.22 -4.18
C LEU A 17 10.66 -6.37 -4.18
N ARG A 18 11.90 -6.12 -4.64
CA ARG A 18 13.01 -7.08 -4.59
C ARG A 18 13.60 -7.19 -3.19
N ASP A 19 13.60 -6.10 -2.44
CA ASP A 19 14.18 -6.06 -1.09
C ASP A 19 13.21 -6.58 -0.01
N GLU A 20 11.99 -6.98 -0.40
CA GLU A 20 11.03 -7.65 0.48
C GLU A 20 11.43 -9.10 0.83
N PRO A 21 11.26 -9.52 2.10
CA PRO A 21 11.53 -10.90 2.53
C PRO A 21 10.65 -11.91 1.77
N GLY A 22 11.28 -12.79 1.00
CA GLY A 22 10.59 -13.83 0.21
C GLY A 22 10.41 -13.50 -1.27
N SER A 23 10.92 -12.35 -1.73
CA SER A 23 10.91 -12.00 -3.15
C SER A 23 11.64 -13.04 -4.01
N THR A 24 11.00 -13.45 -5.11
CA THR A 24 11.58 -14.37 -6.12
C THR A 24 12.07 -13.63 -7.36
N LEU A 25 12.08 -12.29 -7.32
CA LEU A 25 12.47 -11.44 -8.43
C LEU A 25 13.98 -11.58 -8.73
N PRO A 26 14.38 -11.71 -10.01
CA PRO A 26 15.79 -11.76 -10.39
C PRO A 26 16.53 -10.46 -10.08
N ARG A 27 17.83 -10.56 -9.75
CA ARG A 27 18.70 -9.42 -9.37
C ARG A 27 18.98 -8.40 -10.48
N THR A 28 18.58 -8.68 -11.71
CA THR A 28 18.74 -7.79 -12.87
C THR A 28 17.49 -7.89 -13.72
N VAL A 29 16.73 -6.80 -13.79
CA VAL A 29 15.50 -6.70 -14.59
C VAL A 29 15.89 -6.42 -16.03
N ASP A 30 15.88 -7.45 -16.87
CA ASP A 30 15.99 -7.27 -18.32
C ASP A 30 14.68 -6.60 -18.82
N PRO A 31 14.67 -5.83 -19.92
CA PRO A 31 13.45 -5.21 -20.46
C PRO A 31 12.29 -6.20 -20.70
N GLU A 32 12.58 -7.49 -20.84
CA GLU A 32 11.58 -8.57 -20.94
C GLU A 32 10.82 -8.81 -19.62
N GLU A 33 11.45 -8.57 -18.47
CA GLU A 33 10.80 -8.66 -17.15
C GLU A 33 9.97 -7.43 -16.84
N TYR A 34 10.36 -6.27 -17.38
CA TYR A 34 9.58 -5.04 -17.35
C TYR A 34 8.19 -5.22 -17.98
N VAL A 35 8.11 -5.82 -19.17
CA VAL A 35 6.82 -6.09 -19.83
C VAL A 35 6.04 -7.18 -19.10
N ARG A 36 6.71 -8.18 -18.51
CA ARG A 36 6.05 -9.22 -17.71
C ARG A 36 5.39 -8.62 -16.47
N TYR A 37 6.07 -7.71 -15.77
CA TYR A 37 5.54 -7.01 -14.60
C TYR A 37 4.40 -6.05 -14.97
N VAL A 38 4.59 -5.23 -16.01
CA VAL A 38 3.56 -4.29 -16.51
C VAL A 38 2.30 -5.02 -16.96
N VAL A 39 2.44 -6.13 -17.69
CA VAL A 39 1.30 -6.95 -18.13
C VAL A 39 0.66 -7.68 -16.95
N GLY A 40 1.46 -8.19 -16.00
CA GLY A 40 0.97 -8.81 -14.78
C GLY A 40 0.15 -7.85 -13.94
N ARG A 41 0.65 -6.63 -13.74
CA ARG A 41 -0.06 -5.60 -12.98
C ARG A 41 -1.31 -5.09 -13.70
N ALA A 42 -1.24 -4.89 -15.01
CA ALA A 42 -2.42 -4.56 -15.82
C ALA A 42 -3.48 -5.67 -15.77
N GLN A 43 -3.08 -6.93 -15.65
CA GLN A 43 -4.00 -8.06 -15.42
C GLN A 43 -4.65 -8.01 -14.03
N GLU A 44 -3.86 -7.76 -12.98
CA GLU A 44 -4.34 -7.64 -11.60
C GLU A 44 -5.31 -6.46 -11.44
N ASP A 45 -4.99 -5.32 -12.06
CA ASP A 45 -5.79 -4.10 -12.01
C ASP A 45 -6.99 -4.12 -12.98
N GLY A 46 -7.19 -5.22 -13.73
CA GLY A 46 -8.29 -5.38 -14.69
C GLY A 46 -8.21 -4.44 -15.91
N VAL A 47 -7.02 -3.93 -16.21
CA VAL A 47 -6.74 -3.00 -17.30
C VAL A 47 -6.53 -3.76 -18.60
N GLY A 48 -7.48 -3.62 -19.53
CA GLY A 48 -7.42 -4.21 -20.86
C GLY A 48 -8.02 -5.62 -20.93
N THR A 49 -8.40 -6.02 -22.14
CA THR A 49 -8.96 -7.35 -22.40
C THR A 49 -7.87 -8.42 -22.42
N PRO A 50 -8.18 -9.70 -22.15
CA PRO A 50 -7.21 -10.79 -22.22
C PRO A 50 -6.49 -10.90 -23.58
N THR A 51 -7.14 -10.48 -24.66
CA THR A 51 -6.56 -10.42 -26.01
C THR A 51 -5.54 -9.29 -26.14
N GLU A 52 -5.82 -8.11 -25.58
CA GLU A 52 -4.90 -6.97 -25.57
C GLU A 52 -3.66 -7.26 -24.73
N LEU A 53 -3.86 -7.86 -23.55
CA LEU A 53 -2.78 -8.23 -22.63
C LEU A 53 -1.85 -9.29 -23.25
N ARG A 54 -2.39 -10.31 -23.95
CA ARG A 54 -1.56 -11.26 -24.71
C ARG A 54 -0.77 -10.58 -25.83
N ALA A 55 -1.37 -9.60 -26.49
CA ALA A 55 -0.70 -8.88 -27.56
C ALA A 55 0.42 -7.95 -27.06
N TRP A 56 0.48 -7.67 -25.75
CA TRP A 56 1.58 -6.94 -25.10
C TRP A 56 2.76 -7.88 -24.77
N THR A 57 2.48 -9.13 -24.37
CA THR A 57 3.53 -10.15 -24.15
C THR A 57 4.28 -10.59 -25.42
N THR A 58 3.77 -10.22 -26.60
CA THR A 58 4.35 -10.61 -27.90
C THR A 58 5.17 -9.50 -28.55
N VAL A 59 5.25 -8.31 -27.96
CA VAL A 59 6.05 -7.21 -28.51
C VAL A 59 7.53 -7.54 -28.26
N PRO A 60 8.41 -7.41 -29.27
CA PRO A 60 9.84 -7.64 -29.07
C PRO A 60 10.48 -6.49 -28.27
N PRO A 61 11.50 -6.76 -27.43
CA PRO A 61 12.13 -5.74 -26.58
C PRO A 61 12.65 -4.49 -27.29
N SER A 62 13.09 -4.65 -28.53
CA SER A 62 13.54 -3.55 -29.38
C SER A 62 12.44 -2.56 -29.78
N GLU A 63 11.16 -2.93 -29.64
CA GLU A 63 10.01 -2.14 -30.08
C GLU A 63 9.20 -1.55 -28.92
N TYR A 64 9.54 -1.85 -27.65
CA TYR A 64 8.83 -1.35 -26.47
C TYR A 64 8.73 0.18 -26.40
N ASN A 65 9.79 0.88 -26.82
CA ASN A 65 9.82 2.34 -26.81
C ASN A 65 9.03 3.01 -27.96
N THR A 66 8.50 2.20 -28.87
CA THR A 66 7.76 2.67 -30.07
C THR A 66 6.36 2.07 -30.18
N ASP A 67 6.05 1.01 -29.41
CA ASP A 67 4.71 0.41 -29.40
C ASP A 67 3.70 1.36 -28.74
N PRO A 68 2.64 1.78 -29.46
CA PRO A 68 1.69 2.78 -28.95
C PRO A 68 0.95 2.36 -27.69
N ARG A 69 0.83 1.05 -27.40
CA ARG A 69 0.15 0.52 -26.21
C ARG A 69 1.07 0.57 -25.00
N VAL A 70 2.33 0.18 -25.17
CA VAL A 70 3.38 0.37 -24.15
C VAL A 70 3.56 1.87 -23.87
N GLN A 71 3.54 2.71 -24.91
CA GLN A 71 3.59 4.18 -24.74
C GLN A 71 2.35 4.74 -24.01
N ALA A 72 1.16 4.18 -24.22
CA ALA A 72 -0.05 4.58 -23.48
C ALA A 72 0.03 4.18 -22.00
N PHE A 73 0.46 2.95 -21.70
CA PHE A 73 0.71 2.51 -20.33
C PHE A 73 1.79 3.37 -19.65
N LEU A 74 2.93 3.59 -20.31
CA LEU A 74 3.99 4.48 -19.82
C LEU A 74 3.50 5.90 -19.56
N SER A 75 2.64 6.44 -20.43
CA SER A 75 2.07 7.77 -20.25
C SER A 75 1.11 7.80 -19.04
N SER A 76 0.29 6.76 -18.88
CA SER A 76 -0.57 6.59 -17.70
C SER A 76 0.24 6.43 -16.40
N ALA A 77 1.37 5.71 -16.46
CA ALA A 77 2.29 5.56 -15.35
C ALA A 77 3.00 6.89 -15.02
N VAL A 78 3.38 7.69 -16.04
CA VAL A 78 3.94 9.04 -15.87
C VAL A 78 2.93 9.99 -15.21
N GLU A 79 1.65 9.92 -15.57
CA GLU A 79 0.58 10.68 -14.92
C GLU A 79 0.42 10.25 -13.46
N GLY A 80 0.45 8.95 -13.19
CA GLY A 80 0.51 8.39 -11.83
C GLY A 80 1.69 8.93 -11.03
N VAL A 81 2.90 8.88 -11.59
CA VAL A 81 4.15 9.38 -10.97
C VAL A 81 4.09 10.88 -10.71
N SER A 82 3.54 11.66 -11.65
CA SER A 82 3.39 13.11 -11.49
C SER A 82 2.42 13.45 -10.35
N ASN A 83 1.33 12.69 -10.23
CA ASN A 83 0.39 12.80 -9.11
C ASN A 83 1.05 12.39 -7.78
N TYR A 84 1.89 11.35 -7.78
CA TYR A 84 2.66 10.94 -6.60
C TYR A 84 3.67 12.00 -6.17
N HIS A 85 4.42 12.61 -7.09
CA HIS A 85 5.33 13.70 -6.75
C HIS A 85 4.60 14.90 -6.16
N ALA A 86 3.45 15.28 -6.74
CA ALA A 86 2.62 16.35 -6.18
C ALA A 86 2.12 16.01 -4.77
N ARG A 87 1.72 14.76 -4.52
CA ARG A 87 1.32 14.29 -3.18
C ARG A 87 2.49 14.29 -2.19
N ILE A 88 3.67 13.82 -2.60
CA ILE A 88 4.89 13.82 -1.78
C ILE A 88 5.23 15.27 -1.37
N ASP A 89 5.24 16.19 -2.32
CA ASP A 89 5.57 17.60 -2.04
C ASP A 89 4.52 18.28 -1.16
N ASP A 90 3.22 18.03 -1.39
CA ASP A 90 2.14 18.55 -0.54
C ASP A 90 2.26 18.05 0.90
N GLN A 91 2.37 16.74 1.09
CA GLN A 91 2.47 16.13 2.41
C GLN A 91 3.78 16.52 3.13
N ARG A 92 4.90 16.63 2.40
CA ARG A 92 6.17 17.13 2.96
C ARG A 92 6.03 18.55 3.47
N VAL A 93 5.35 19.44 2.74
CA VAL A 93 5.13 20.82 3.19
C VAL A 93 4.22 20.88 4.42
N VAL A 94 3.18 20.04 4.47
CA VAL A 94 2.32 19.93 5.66
C VAL A 94 3.11 19.44 6.87
N LEU A 95 3.87 18.36 6.71
CA LEU A 95 4.67 17.78 7.78
C LEU A 95 5.71 18.76 8.30
N ALA A 96 6.42 19.47 7.41
CA ALA A 96 7.41 20.46 7.79
C ALA A 96 6.80 21.59 8.62
N ARG A 97 5.58 22.03 8.28
CA ARG A 97 4.85 23.04 9.07
C ARG A 97 4.47 22.50 10.45
N PHE A 98 4.04 21.25 10.52
CA PHE A 98 3.69 20.60 11.79
C PHE A 98 4.91 20.45 12.71
N LEU A 99 6.05 20.02 12.17
CA LEU A 99 7.29 19.83 12.91
C LEU A 99 8.08 21.15 13.13
N GLU A 100 7.58 22.27 12.61
CA GLU A 100 8.26 23.56 12.59
C GLU A 100 9.67 23.49 11.96
N SER A 101 9.84 22.59 10.99
CA SER A 101 11.10 22.31 10.30
C SER A 101 11.09 22.81 8.86
N ARG A 102 12.22 22.64 8.16
CA ARG A 102 12.34 22.99 6.74
C ARG A 102 11.90 21.79 5.91
N PRO A 103 11.12 21.94 4.83
CA PRO A 103 10.75 20.80 3.99
C PRO A 103 11.95 19.97 3.52
N GLU A 104 13.09 20.60 3.29
CA GLU A 104 14.33 19.94 2.87
C GLU A 104 14.99 19.07 3.95
N SER A 105 14.59 19.18 5.23
CA SER A 105 15.07 18.27 6.29
C SER A 105 14.26 16.97 6.37
N LEU A 106 13.15 16.87 5.63
CA LEU A 106 12.28 15.69 5.60
C LEU A 106 12.64 14.80 4.42
N GLU A 107 13.23 13.65 4.73
CA GLU A 107 13.57 12.64 3.75
C GLU A 107 12.33 11.82 3.41
N PHE A 108 12.10 11.56 2.12
CA PHE A 108 11.06 10.61 1.73
C PHE A 108 11.58 9.20 1.99
N ASP A 109 10.84 8.43 2.79
CA ASP A 109 11.26 7.11 3.26
C ASP A 109 10.68 5.99 2.39
N GLY A 110 9.43 6.13 1.94
CA GLY A 110 8.82 5.15 1.06
C GLY A 110 7.30 5.27 0.95
N VAL A 111 6.71 4.28 0.30
CA VAL A 111 5.27 4.10 0.17
C VAL A 111 4.88 2.80 0.86
N GLY A 112 3.87 2.84 1.73
CA GLY A 112 3.34 1.64 2.37
C GLY A 112 2.45 0.82 1.45
N MET A 113 2.07 -0.36 1.93
CA MET A 113 1.28 -1.33 1.16
C MET A 113 -0.09 -0.79 0.73
N SER A 114 -0.64 0.19 1.44
CA SER A 114 -1.94 0.80 1.15
C SER A 114 -1.79 2.18 0.49
N GLY A 115 -0.59 2.55 0.06
CA GLY A 115 -0.33 3.80 -0.67
C GLY A 115 -0.08 5.02 0.22
N GLU A 116 0.05 4.84 1.53
CA GLU A 116 0.50 5.88 2.45
C GLU A 116 1.95 6.28 2.17
N LEU A 117 2.29 7.56 2.36
CA LEU A 117 3.66 8.05 2.16
C LEU A 117 4.34 8.24 3.51
N TYR A 118 5.58 7.74 3.62
CA TYR A 118 6.40 7.86 4.80
C TYR A 118 7.51 8.90 4.60
N PHE A 119 7.75 9.68 5.64
CA PHE A 119 8.81 10.68 5.70
C PHE A 119 9.63 10.47 6.96
N ARG A 120 10.95 10.66 6.88
CA ARG A 120 11.86 10.55 8.01
C ARG A 120 12.38 11.92 8.42
N GLU A 121 12.42 12.17 9.72
CA GLU A 121 13.16 13.27 10.32
C GLU A 121 13.98 12.75 11.51
N GLY A 122 15.29 12.66 11.34
CA GLY A 122 16.15 12.02 12.34
C GLY A 122 15.82 10.54 12.50
N GLU A 123 15.45 10.14 13.72
CA GLU A 123 15.11 8.76 14.08
C GLU A 123 13.60 8.45 13.98
N ASP A 124 12.79 9.48 13.78
CA ASP A 124 11.34 9.35 13.73
C ASP A 124 10.89 9.26 12.26
N SER A 125 9.97 8.31 11.98
CA SER A 125 9.25 8.22 10.72
C SER A 125 7.83 8.76 10.89
N TYR A 126 7.26 9.32 9.85
CA TYR A 126 5.97 10.02 9.86
C TYR A 126 5.14 9.65 8.64
N ALA A 127 3.84 9.43 8.84
CA ALA A 127 2.85 9.37 7.78
C ALA A 127 1.88 10.54 7.90
N VAL A 128 1.51 11.14 6.76
CA VAL A 128 0.52 12.22 6.70
C VAL A 128 -0.66 11.76 5.85
N LEU A 129 -1.84 11.73 6.45
CA LEU A 129 -3.05 11.22 5.81
C LEU A 129 -4.18 12.25 5.93
N SER A 130 -5.03 12.36 4.91
CA SER A 130 -6.39 12.89 5.10
C SER A 130 -7.29 11.83 5.75
N ASP A 131 -8.43 12.25 6.29
CA ASP A 131 -9.42 11.31 6.86
C ASP A 131 -9.91 10.29 5.82
N ASP A 132 -10.15 10.73 4.59
CA ASP A 132 -10.61 9.85 3.51
C ASP A 132 -9.54 8.83 3.11
N GLU A 133 -8.28 9.26 2.98
CA GLU A 133 -7.15 8.36 2.71
C GLU A 133 -6.99 7.34 3.84
N ALA A 134 -7.07 7.81 5.09
CA ALA A 134 -6.89 6.96 6.24
C ALA A 134 -8.04 5.94 6.40
N LEU A 135 -9.27 6.34 6.09
CA LEU A 135 -10.42 5.43 6.05
C LEU A 135 -10.26 4.38 4.94
N GLN A 136 -9.83 4.79 3.74
CA GLN A 136 -9.61 3.85 2.63
C GLN A 136 -8.54 2.81 3.01
N ILE A 137 -7.41 3.26 3.58
CA ILE A 137 -6.35 2.36 4.09
C ILE A 137 -6.90 1.40 5.15
N ALA A 138 -7.78 1.88 6.04
CA ALA A 138 -8.43 1.03 7.03
C ALA A 138 -9.30 -0.05 6.42
N VAL A 139 -10.13 0.32 5.45
CA VAL A 139 -10.98 -0.63 4.73
C VAL A 139 -10.14 -1.70 4.06
N ASP A 140 -9.07 -1.31 3.37
CA ASP A 140 -8.18 -2.24 2.70
C ASP A 140 -7.50 -3.18 3.71
N ARG A 141 -6.90 -2.64 4.79
CA ARG A 141 -6.26 -3.46 5.82
C ARG A 141 -7.21 -4.43 6.51
N VAL A 142 -8.42 -3.98 6.85
CA VAL A 142 -9.44 -4.87 7.44
C VAL A 142 -9.81 -5.96 6.44
N ALA A 143 -10.04 -5.63 5.16
CA ALA A 143 -10.38 -6.61 4.14
C ALA A 143 -9.32 -7.73 4.02
N TRP A 144 -8.04 -7.38 4.06
CA TRP A 144 -6.92 -8.34 4.06
C TRP A 144 -6.81 -9.14 5.36
N GLY A 145 -7.35 -8.64 6.48
CA GLY A 145 -7.27 -9.27 7.80
C GLY A 145 -8.48 -10.13 8.20
N LEU A 146 -9.59 -10.11 7.45
CA LEU A 146 -10.87 -10.72 7.87
C LEU A 146 -10.77 -12.20 8.27
N HIS A 147 -9.91 -12.99 7.62
CA HIS A 147 -9.76 -14.40 7.96
C HIS A 147 -9.17 -14.66 9.35
N ARG A 148 -8.51 -13.66 9.97
CA ARG A 148 -7.91 -13.74 11.31
C ARG A 148 -8.80 -13.17 12.41
N GLU A 149 -9.84 -12.43 12.01
CA GLU A 149 -10.77 -11.79 12.95
C GLU A 149 -11.66 -12.81 13.67
N ASP A 150 -12.12 -12.43 14.86
CA ASP A 150 -13.07 -13.27 15.60
C ASP A 150 -14.41 -13.34 14.83
N PRO A 151 -14.90 -14.54 14.47
CA PRO A 151 -16.17 -14.70 13.76
C PRO A 151 -17.36 -14.02 14.45
N SER A 152 -17.34 -13.92 15.79
CA SER A 152 -18.39 -13.27 16.56
C SER A 152 -18.37 -11.74 16.42
N ILE A 153 -17.20 -11.16 16.16
CA ILE A 153 -17.07 -9.76 15.78
C ILE A 153 -17.58 -9.59 14.35
N LEU A 154 -17.10 -10.40 13.41
CA LEU A 154 -17.53 -10.33 12.00
C LEU A 154 -19.05 -10.44 11.84
N LEU A 155 -19.71 -11.30 12.61
CA LEU A 155 -21.16 -11.48 12.58
C LEU A 155 -21.93 -10.18 12.85
N GLN A 156 -21.43 -9.32 13.76
CA GLN A 156 -22.04 -8.03 14.10
C GLN A 156 -22.06 -7.06 12.91
N TYR A 157 -21.15 -7.26 11.96
CA TYR A 157 -21.01 -6.47 10.74
C TYR A 157 -21.57 -7.19 9.51
N THR A 158 -22.45 -8.16 9.69
CA THR A 158 -23.12 -8.86 8.57
C THR A 158 -24.63 -8.68 8.63
N SER A 159 -25.30 -9.01 7.54
CA SER A 159 -26.77 -9.15 7.52
C SER A 159 -27.25 -10.57 7.88
N LEU A 160 -26.33 -11.45 8.30
CA LEU A 160 -26.64 -12.83 8.65
C LEU A 160 -27.34 -12.92 10.01
N PRO A 161 -28.19 -13.93 10.23
CA PRO A 161 -28.84 -14.13 11.54
C PRO A 161 -27.82 -14.55 12.61
N ASP A 162 -28.12 -14.27 13.89
CA ASP A 162 -27.23 -14.56 15.04
C ASP A 162 -26.74 -16.02 15.13
N GLY A 163 -27.48 -16.98 14.54
CA GLY A 163 -27.10 -18.39 14.47
C GLY A 163 -26.14 -18.76 13.32
N ALA A 164 -25.70 -17.81 12.50
CA ALA A 164 -24.90 -18.04 11.29
C ALA A 164 -23.38 -18.07 11.52
N LEU A 165 -22.93 -18.11 12.78
CA LEU A 165 -21.50 -18.12 13.13
C LEU A 165 -20.72 -19.23 12.39
N ASP A 166 -21.32 -20.42 12.24
CA ASP A 166 -20.72 -21.55 11.55
C ASP A 166 -20.42 -21.27 10.07
N ILE A 167 -21.14 -20.34 9.44
CA ILE A 167 -20.90 -19.92 8.04
C ILE A 167 -19.59 -19.13 7.95
N LEU A 168 -19.37 -18.20 8.89
CA LEU A 168 -18.16 -17.38 8.94
C LEU A 168 -16.93 -18.24 9.29
N VAL A 169 -17.06 -19.12 10.28
CA VAL A 169 -16.03 -20.12 10.62
C VAL A 169 -15.74 -21.03 9.42
N GLY A 170 -16.78 -21.42 8.68
CA GLY A 170 -16.63 -22.21 7.45
C GLY A 170 -15.88 -21.47 6.35
N ALA A 171 -16.10 -20.16 6.19
CA ALA A 171 -15.38 -19.32 5.24
C ALA A 171 -13.90 -19.16 5.63
N GLN A 172 -13.60 -18.97 6.91
CA GLN A 172 -12.23 -18.83 7.43
C GLN A 172 -11.36 -20.09 7.32
N LYS A 173 -11.96 -21.27 7.11
CA LYS A 173 -11.22 -22.53 6.88
C LYS A 173 -10.64 -22.66 5.47
N ARG A 174 -10.94 -21.72 4.57
CA ARG A 174 -10.39 -21.66 3.21
C ARG A 174 -8.96 -21.10 3.23
N PRO A 175 -8.20 -21.23 2.12
CA PRO A 175 -6.96 -20.48 1.95
C PRO A 175 -7.17 -18.98 2.17
N GLU A 176 -6.17 -18.29 2.71
CA GLU A 176 -6.23 -16.90 3.17
C GLU A 176 -6.88 -15.94 2.16
N ASP A 177 -6.40 -15.91 0.92
CA ASP A 177 -6.94 -15.02 -0.13
C ASP A 177 -8.41 -15.33 -0.44
N GLU A 178 -8.78 -16.61 -0.54
CA GLU A 178 -10.16 -17.03 -0.78
C GLU A 178 -11.08 -16.74 0.42
N ALA A 179 -10.57 -16.90 1.64
CA ALA A 179 -11.30 -16.62 2.86
C ALA A 179 -11.61 -15.13 2.95
N ASN A 180 -10.60 -14.27 2.79
CA ASN A 180 -10.75 -12.82 2.80
C ASN A 180 -11.72 -12.34 1.71
N GLN A 181 -11.60 -12.86 0.48
CA GLN A 181 -12.50 -12.49 -0.61
C GLN A 181 -13.96 -12.87 -0.33
N VAL A 182 -14.20 -14.06 0.22
CA VAL A 182 -15.55 -14.51 0.57
C VAL A 182 -16.12 -13.70 1.72
N LEU A 183 -15.32 -13.45 2.76
CA LEU A 183 -15.74 -12.68 3.94
C LEU A 183 -16.03 -11.22 3.59
N ALA A 184 -15.21 -10.60 2.72
CA ALA A 184 -15.44 -9.23 2.24
C ALA A 184 -16.77 -9.08 1.47
N GLY A 185 -17.29 -10.19 0.90
CA GLY A 185 -18.62 -10.21 0.28
C GLY A 185 -19.79 -10.37 1.26
N MET A 186 -19.53 -10.69 2.54
CA MET A 186 -20.54 -10.93 3.57
C MET A 186 -20.56 -9.87 4.67
N VAL A 187 -19.38 -9.31 4.96
CA VAL A 187 -19.13 -8.34 6.03
C VAL A 187 -19.19 -6.93 5.45
N ASP A 188 -19.84 -6.02 6.15
CA ASP A 188 -19.73 -4.57 5.92
C ASP A 188 -18.35 -4.10 6.41
N VAL A 189 -17.36 -4.26 5.52
CA VAL A 189 -15.95 -3.93 5.81
C VAL A 189 -15.78 -2.46 6.15
N ALA A 190 -16.57 -1.57 5.54
CA ALA A 190 -16.51 -0.13 5.82
C ALA A 190 -16.95 0.16 7.25
N ALA A 191 -18.09 -0.40 7.69
CA ALA A 191 -18.57 -0.23 9.05
C ALA A 191 -17.60 -0.82 10.10
N LEU A 192 -17.01 -1.98 9.80
CA LEU A 192 -16.00 -2.59 10.67
C LEU A 192 -14.73 -1.72 10.75
N ALA A 193 -14.24 -1.22 9.61
CA ALA A 193 -13.07 -0.34 9.57
C ALA A 193 -13.31 0.96 10.35
N GLU A 194 -14.47 1.60 10.20
CA GLU A 194 -14.84 2.80 10.96
C GLU A 194 -14.87 2.55 12.47
N ASP A 195 -15.40 1.41 12.91
CA ASP A 195 -15.43 1.10 14.34
C ASP A 195 -14.02 0.78 14.88
N THR A 196 -13.22 0.03 14.14
CA THR A 196 -11.82 -0.25 14.49
C THR A 196 -11.01 1.05 14.59
N LEU A 197 -11.19 1.98 13.65
CA LEU A 197 -10.58 3.32 13.70
C LEU A 197 -11.02 4.11 14.93
N ARG A 198 -12.31 4.07 15.28
CA ARG A 198 -12.85 4.74 16.45
C ARG A 198 -12.24 4.21 17.75
N GLN A 199 -11.98 2.90 17.81
CA GLN A 199 -11.44 2.24 18.99
C GLN A 199 -9.92 2.41 19.12
N ASN A 200 -9.19 2.29 18.02
CA ASN A 200 -7.72 2.16 18.02
C ASN A 200 -6.98 3.38 17.44
N GLY A 201 -7.70 4.38 16.93
CA GLY A 201 -7.11 5.49 16.16
C GLY A 201 -6.62 5.06 14.79
N TYR A 202 -5.79 5.87 14.15
CA TYR A 202 -5.15 5.58 12.87
C TYR A 202 -3.75 4.99 13.02
N GLY A 203 -3.15 5.08 14.22
CA GLY A 203 -1.80 4.57 14.46
C GLY A 203 -1.59 3.11 14.06
N TRP A 204 -2.56 2.23 14.34
CA TRP A 204 -2.50 0.80 13.99
C TRP A 204 -2.54 0.53 12.47
N LEU A 205 -3.03 1.49 11.68
CA LEU A 205 -3.10 1.39 10.21
C LEU A 205 -1.78 1.57 9.50
N VAL A 206 -0.76 2.01 10.20
CA VAL A 206 0.50 2.45 9.59
C VAL A 206 1.69 1.99 10.42
N ALA A 207 1.47 1.67 11.70
CA ALA A 207 2.41 0.91 12.49
C ALA A 207 2.49 -0.53 11.97
N ASP A 208 3.55 -0.84 11.24
CA ASP A 208 4.08 -2.20 11.18
C ASP A 208 4.42 -2.66 12.61
N PRO A 209 4.15 -3.92 13.00
CA PRO A 209 4.52 -4.48 14.31
C PRO A 209 5.98 -4.30 14.72
N GLN A 210 6.89 -3.94 13.80
CA GLN A 210 8.27 -3.57 14.12
C GLN A 210 8.44 -2.20 14.80
N TYR A 211 7.44 -1.31 14.76
CA TYR A 211 7.53 0.01 15.39
C TYR A 211 7.10 -0.05 16.86
N GLY A 212 7.90 0.53 17.76
CA GLY A 212 7.73 0.41 19.22
C GLY A 212 6.84 1.48 19.84
N ASP A 213 6.93 2.73 19.34
CA ASP A 213 6.10 3.85 19.79
C ASP A 213 5.34 4.44 18.60
N VAL A 214 4.04 4.63 18.78
CA VAL A 214 3.12 5.16 17.76
C VAL A 214 2.34 6.31 18.38
N ASN A 215 2.49 7.50 17.81
CA ASN A 215 1.81 8.70 18.29
C ASN A 215 1.02 9.35 17.15
N GLU A 216 -0.28 9.55 17.38
CA GLU A 216 -1.17 10.20 16.42
C GLU A 216 -1.51 11.63 16.88
N GLN A 217 -1.41 12.58 15.95
CA GLN A 217 -1.81 13.97 16.17
C GLN A 217 -2.59 14.52 14.97
N ARG A 218 -3.50 15.47 15.27
CA ARG A 218 -4.28 16.19 14.25
C ARG A 218 -3.61 17.52 13.91
N PHE A 219 -3.51 17.81 12.61
CA PHE A 219 -3.03 19.10 12.11
C PHE A 219 -3.93 19.57 10.96
N GLY A 220 -4.91 20.42 11.30
CA GLY A 220 -5.95 20.82 10.34
C GLY A 220 -6.87 19.65 10.00
N ASP A 221 -7.00 19.36 8.72
CA ASP A 221 -7.73 18.23 8.13
C ASP A 221 -6.87 16.97 7.96
N ARG A 222 -5.62 17.00 8.45
CA ARG A 222 -4.68 15.89 8.34
C ARG A 222 -4.49 15.17 9.66
N VAL A 223 -4.31 13.87 9.56
CA VAL A 223 -3.79 12.97 10.59
C VAL A 223 -2.31 12.80 10.35
N ILE A 224 -1.51 13.07 11.37
CA ILE A 224 -0.07 12.85 11.36
C ILE A 224 0.21 11.73 12.34
N VAL A 225 0.81 10.65 11.83
CA VAL A 225 1.20 9.52 12.65
C VAL A 225 2.72 9.46 12.69
N ARG A 226 3.28 9.49 13.90
CA ARG A 226 4.71 9.33 14.16
C ARG A 226 4.99 7.91 14.63
N PHE A 227 6.07 7.33 14.11
CA PHE A 227 6.63 6.04 14.50
C PHE A 227 8.06 6.24 14.96
N ARG A 228 8.44 5.47 15.98
CA ARG A 228 9.84 5.28 16.34
C ARG A 228 10.16 3.79 16.28
N THR A 229 11.15 3.44 15.47
CA THR A 229 11.74 2.10 15.52
C THR A 229 12.35 1.93 16.91
N PRO A 230 12.07 0.82 17.63
CA PRO A 230 12.75 0.57 18.88
C PRO A 230 14.26 0.67 18.64
N GLU A 231 14.99 1.41 19.48
CA GLU A 231 16.43 1.19 19.56
C GLU A 231 16.59 -0.31 19.82
N GLU A 232 17.27 -1.04 18.92
CA GLU A 232 17.75 -2.37 19.28
C GLU A 232 18.53 -2.16 20.58
N SER A 233 17.98 -2.65 21.68
CA SER A 233 18.69 -2.67 22.93
C SER A 233 19.93 -3.51 22.67
N LEU A 234 21.06 -2.83 22.47
CA LEU A 234 22.39 -3.40 22.62
C LEU A 234 22.54 -3.76 24.10
N GLU A 235 21.73 -4.71 24.59
CA GLU A 235 21.94 -5.38 25.86
C GLU A 235 23.10 -6.35 25.64
N ASP A 236 24.30 -5.81 25.86
CA ASP A 236 25.40 -6.45 26.57
C ASP A 236 25.55 -7.96 26.34
N GLU A 237 26.21 -8.34 25.23
CA GLU A 237 27.06 -9.52 25.24
C GLU A 237 28.31 -9.22 26.11
N GLU A 238 28.17 -9.37 27.43
CA GLU A 238 29.30 -9.58 28.36
C GLU A 238 29.78 -11.05 28.37
#